data_AF-A0A7Z9IRM8-F1
#
_entry.id   AF-A0A7Z9IRM8-F1
#
_cell.length_a   1.000
_cell.length_b   1.000
_cell.length_c   1.000
_cell.angle_alpha   90.00
_cell.angle_beta   90.00
_cell.angle_gamma   90.00
#
_symmetry.space_group_name_H-M   'P 1'
#
loop_
_entity.id
_entity.type
_entity.pdbx_description
1 polymer ?
#
loop_
_entity_poly.entity_id
_entity_poly.type
_entity_poly.pdbx_seq_one_letter_code
_entity_poly.pdbx_strand_id
1 'polypeptide(L)'
;MSLGQWINSLTFFDHLVLLVLFLVGLYFSKATLEALIHLYKKKQGDNPYQVKYRVTPAALLSVAIVYTIILYRLMSGVIGSFTG
;
A
#
# COMPACT_ATOMS: atom_id res chain seq x y z
N MET A 1 11.13 20.39 -2.95
CA MET A 1 9.70 20.67 -2.71
C MET A 1 9.25 19.90 -1.48
N SER A 2 8.42 20.50 -0.62
CA SER A 2 7.78 19.74 0.47
C SER A 2 6.68 18.81 -0.08
N LEU A 3 6.33 17.74 0.64
CA LEU A 3 5.27 16.80 0.24
C LEU A 3 3.92 17.52 -0.01
N GLY A 4 3.58 18.50 0.83
CA GLY A 4 2.35 19.28 0.67
C GLY A 4 2.36 20.17 -0.57
N GLN A 5 3.48 20.83 -0.87
CA GLN A 5 3.62 21.61 -2.11
C GLN A 5 3.60 20.73 -3.34
N TRP A 6 4.20 19.53 -3.26
CA TRP A 6 4.18 18.55 -4.33
C TRP A 6 2.73 18.13 -4.63
N ILE A 7 1.97 17.69 -3.63
CA ILE A 7 0.54 17.33 -3.81
C ILE A 7 -0.27 18.47 -4.43
N ASN A 8 -0.09 19.70 -3.95
CA ASN A 8 -0.86 20.85 -4.46
C ASN A 8 -0.45 21.29 -5.87
N SER A 9 0.71 20.86 -6.36
CA SER A 9 1.18 21.16 -7.71
C SER A 9 0.65 20.21 -8.79
N LEU A 10 0.01 19.10 -8.39
CA LEU A 10 -0.50 18.09 -9.31
C LEU A 10 -1.77 18.54 -10.04
N THR A 11 -1.89 18.17 -11.31
CA THR A 11 -3.13 18.40 -12.05
C THR A 11 -4.24 17.45 -11.59
N PHE A 12 -5.48 17.72 -12.00
CA PHE A 12 -6.63 16.86 -11.69
C PHE A 12 -6.42 15.42 -12.19
N PHE A 13 -5.80 15.25 -13.37
CA PHE A 13 -5.51 13.94 -13.92
C PHE A 13 -4.49 13.18 -13.07
N ASP A 14 -3.45 13.86 -12.58
CA ASP A 14 -2.44 13.24 -11.70
C ASP A 14 -3.05 12.77 -10.36
N HIS A 15 -4.01 13.53 -9.83
CA HIS A 15 -4.77 13.12 -8.64
C HIS A 15 -5.61 11.87 -8.90
N LEU A 16 -6.21 11.76 -10.09
CA LEU A 16 -6.98 10.58 -10.48
C LEU A 16 -6.09 9.34 -10.59
N VAL A 17 -4.90 9.48 -11.19
CA VAL A 17 -3.89 8.41 -11.27
C VAL A 17 -3.43 7.98 -9.87
N LEU A 18 -3.18 8.94 -8.97
CA LEU A 18 -2.86 8.66 -7.56
C LEU A 18 -3.97 7.91 -6.84
N LEU A 19 -5.24 8.26 -7.09
CA LEU A 19 -6.39 7.57 -6.50
C LEU A 19 -6.46 6.12 -6.98
N VAL A 20 -6.25 5.87 -8.28
CA VAL A 20 -6.19 4.50 -8.83
C VAL A 20 -5.03 3.72 -8.21
N LEU A 21 -3.84 4.31 -8.13
CA LEU A 21 -2.68 3.72 -7.45
C LEU A 21 -2.96 3.42 -5.98
N PHE A 22 -3.73 4.28 -5.31
CA PHE A 22 -4.15 4.06 -3.94
C PHE A 22 -5.10 2.87 -3.82
N LEU A 23 -6.10 2.74 -4.69
CA LEU A 23 -7.00 1.58 -4.72
C LEU A 23 -6.24 0.27 -4.99
N VAL A 24 -5.27 0.29 -5.91
CA VAL A 24 -4.40 -0.86 -6.18
C VAL A 24 -3.56 -1.19 -4.94
N GLY A 25 -2.95 -0.18 -4.31
CA GLY A 25 -2.20 -0.35 -3.06
C GLY A 25 -3.07 -0.87 -1.91
N LEU A 26 -4.35 -0.50 -1.88
CA LEU A 26 -5.33 -0.95 -0.89
C LEU A 26 -5.68 -2.43 -1.07
N TYR A 27 -5.82 -2.88 -2.32
CA TYR A 27 -5.97 -4.30 -2.64
C TYR A 27 -4.73 -5.11 -2.22
N PHE A 28 -3.52 -4.62 -2.54
CA PHE A 28 -2.27 -5.25 -2.11
C PHE A 28 -2.13 -5.28 -0.58
N SER A 29 -2.45 -4.18 0.10
CA SER A 29 -2.45 -4.09 1.56
C SER A 29 -3.33 -5.17 2.20
N LYS A 30 -4.56 -5.33 1.69
CA LYS A 30 -5.49 -6.37 2.16
C LYS A 30 -4.91 -7.77 1.97
N ALA A 31 -4.36 -8.06 0.78
CA ALA A 31 -3.73 -9.34 0.48
C ALA A 31 -2.52 -9.61 1.39
N THR A 32 -1.66 -8.61 1.61
CA THR A 32 -0.47 -8.73 2.47
C THR A 32 -0.85 -8.96 3.93
N LEU A 33 -1.83 -8.23 4.46
CA LEU A 33 -2.30 -8.43 5.84
C LEU A 33 -2.93 -9.80 6.04
N GLU A 34 -3.74 -10.27 5.09
CA GLU A 34 -4.31 -11.61 5.15
C GLU A 34 -3.24 -12.69 5.05
N ALA A 35 -2.27 -12.54 4.16
CA ALA A 35 -1.14 -13.45 4.03
C ALA A 35 -0.32 -13.50 5.32
N LEU A 36 -0.11 -12.35 5.98
CA LEU A 36 0.62 -12.28 7.25
C LEU A 36 -0.14 -12.98 8.38
N ILE A 37 -1.46 -12.79 8.47
CA ILE A 37 -2.32 -13.48 9.44
C ILE A 37 -2.31 -14.99 9.17
N HIS A 38 -2.38 -15.40 7.90
CA HIS A 38 -2.35 -16.81 7.52
C HIS A 38 -0.99 -17.45 7.84
N LEU A 39 0.11 -16.77 7.54
CA LEU A 39 1.47 -17.22 7.87
C LEU A 39 1.68 -17.33 9.38
N TYR A 40 1.19 -16.36 10.14
CA TYR A 40 1.22 -16.39 11.60
C TYR A 40 0.47 -17.62 12.14
N LYS A 41 -0.77 -17.84 11.68
CA LYS A 41 -1.57 -19.02 12.09
C LYS A 41 -0.86 -20.33 11.72
N LYS A 42 -0.30 -20.41 10.51
CA LYS A 42 0.45 -21.58 10.05
C LYS A 42 1.69 -21.86 10.93
N LYS A 43 2.40 -20.82 11.37
CA LYS A 43 3.57 -20.97 12.27
C LYS A 43 3.20 -21.28 13.72
N GLN A 44 2.09 -20.72 14.22
CA GLN A 44 1.65 -20.91 15.60
C GLN A 44 1.08 -22.32 15.85
N GLY A 45 0.61 -22.99 14.78
CA GLY A 45 -0.07 -24.29 14.89
C GLY A 45 -1.42 -24.17 15.61
N ASP A 46 -1.98 -25.31 16.04
CA ASP A 46 -3.26 -25.39 16.76
C ASP A 46 -3.12 -24.95 18.24
N ASN A 47 -2.37 -23.87 18.48
CA ASN A 47 -2.11 -23.36 19.82
C ASN A 47 -3.39 -22.71 20.39
N PRO A 48 -3.91 -23.19 21.54
CA PRO A 48 -5.13 -22.67 22.14
C PRO A 48 -5.01 -21.21 22.62
N TYR A 49 -3.80 -20.68 22.77
CA TYR A 49 -3.53 -19.29 23.18
C TYR A 49 -3.22 -18.35 22.00
N GLN A 50 -3.55 -18.75 20.76
CA GLN A 50 -3.30 -17.90 19.58
C GLN A 50 -4.08 -16.58 19.63
N VAL A 51 -3.37 -15.46 19.45
CA VAL A 51 -3.99 -14.14 19.31
C VAL A 51 -4.77 -14.06 17.99
N LYS A 52 -6.06 -13.72 18.06
CA LYS A 52 -6.92 -13.53 16.89
C LYS A 52 -6.67 -12.16 16.27
N TYR A 53 -5.71 -12.09 15.36
CA TYR A 53 -5.49 -10.88 14.56
C TYR A 53 -6.65 -10.62 13.61
N ARG A 54 -7.13 -9.38 13.60
CA ARG A 54 -8.13 -8.86 12.65
C ARG A 54 -7.49 -7.75 11.84
N VAL A 55 -7.85 -7.66 10.56
CA VAL A 55 -7.44 -6.55 9.71
C VAL A 55 -8.17 -5.30 10.17
N THR A 56 -7.47 -4.42 10.88
CA THR A 56 -8.06 -3.14 11.31
C THR A 56 -8.04 -2.14 10.15
N PRO A 57 -9.04 -1.24 10.06
CA PRO A 57 -9.07 -0.22 9.01
C PRO A 57 -7.80 0.64 8.99
N ALA A 58 -7.27 0.99 10.17
CA ALA A 58 -6.05 1.76 10.30
C ALA A 58 -4.82 1.02 9.75
N ALA A 59 -4.68 -0.27 10.04
CA ALA A 59 -3.56 -1.07 9.50
C ALA A 59 -3.66 -1.27 7.99
N LEU A 60 -4.89 -1.43 7.48
CA LEU A 60 -5.13 -1.55 6.04
C LEU A 60 -4.75 -0.25 5.32
N LEU A 61 -5.17 0.89 5.83
CA LEU A 61 -4.87 2.20 5.24
C LEU A 61 -3.39 2.56 5.35
N SER A 62 -2.74 2.31 6.48
CA SER A 62 -1.32 2.63 6.66
C SER A 62 -0.45 1.86 5.68
N VAL A 63 -0.69 0.55 5.51
CA VAL A 63 0.04 -0.27 4.55
C VAL A 63 -0.30 0.10 3.12
N ALA A 64 -1.56 0.46 2.83
CA ALA A 64 -1.96 0.95 1.51
C ALA A 64 -1.19 2.22 1.11
N ILE A 65 -1.07 3.21 2.01
CA ILE A 65 -0.31 4.45 1.77
C ILE A 65 1.15 4.13 1.43
N VAL A 66 1.78 3.21 2.17
CA VAL A 66 3.16 2.78 1.90
C VAL A 66 3.27 2.17 0.51
N TYR A 67 2.35 1.27 0.13
CA TYR A 67 2.32 0.70 -1.22
C TYR A 67 2.12 1.76 -2.30
N THR A 68 1.25 2.75 -2.08
CA THR A 68 1.04 3.85 -3.04
C THR A 68 2.30 4.66 -3.27
N ILE A 69 3.05 4.98 -2.21
CA ILE A 69 4.34 5.70 -2.33
C ILE A 69 5.36 4.87 -3.10
N ILE A 70 5.45 3.56 -2.80
CA ILE A 70 6.37 2.65 -3.49
C ILE A 70 6.00 2.53 -4.98
N LEU A 71 4.72 2.31 -5.29
CA LEU A 71 4.23 2.18 -6.67
C LEU A 71 4.44 3.48 -7.46
N TYR A 72 4.16 4.63 -6.84
CA TYR A 72 4.40 5.94 -7.46
C TYR A 72 5.89 6.15 -7.78
N ARG A 73 6.78 5.82 -6.83
CA ARG A 73 8.23 5.88 -7.07
C ARG A 73 8.67 4.92 -8.16
N LEU A 74 8.20 3.68 -8.17
CA LEU A 74 8.50 2.70 -9.21
C LEU A 74 8.05 3.22 -10.59
N MET A 75 6.83 3.74 -10.71
CA MET A 75 6.37 4.36 -11.95
C MET A 75 7.26 5.53 -12.38
N SER A 76 7.63 6.42 -11.46
CA SER A 76 8.50 7.56 -11.78
C SER A 76 9.89 7.12 -12.25
N GLY A 77 10.47 6.08 -11.64
CA GLY A 77 11.76 5.52 -12.05
C GLY A 77 11.68 4.79 -13.39
N VAL A 78 10.61 4.03 -13.62
CA VAL A 78 10.37 3.34 -14.89
C VAL A 78 10.16 4.35 -16.01
N ILE A 79 9.30 5.35 -15.82
CA ILE A 79 9.04 6.41 -16.82
C ILE A 79 10.33 7.19 -17.12
N GLY A 80 11.11 7.56 -16.09
CA GLY A 80 12.40 8.21 -16.28
C GLY A 80 13.41 7.37 -17.05
N SER A 81 13.36 6.04 -16.93
CA SER A 81 14.21 5.12 -17.71
C SER A 81 13.75 4.90 -19.15
N PHE A 82 12.46 5.13 -19.46
CA PHE A 82 11.92 5.00 -20.83
C PHE A 82 12.12 6.26 -21.69
N THR A 83 12.40 7.41 -21.07
CA THR A 83 12.69 8.69 -21.75
C THR A 83 14.19 9.04 -21.78
N GLY A 84 15.07 8.08 -21.44
CA GLY A 84 16.52 8.22 -21.46
C GLY A 84 17.16 7.71 -22.75
#